data_AF-A0A956ARB9-F1
#
_entry.id   AF-A0A956ARB9-F1
#
_cell.length_a   1.000
_cell.length_b   1.000
_cell.length_c   1.000
_cell.angle_alpha   90.00
_cell.angle_beta   90.00
_cell.angle_gamma   90.00
#
_symmetry.space_group_name_H-M   'P 1'
#
loop_
_entity.id
_entity.type
_entity.pdbx_description
1 polymer ?
#
loop_
_entity_poly.entity_id
_entity_poly.type
_entity_poly.pdbx_seq_one_letter_code
_entity_poly.pdbx_strand_id
1 'polypeptide(L)'
;MWVLILLLGAPGGLNPAPDALDGAPSPPSWSFDRIEPPFAVLIDPQGQTRDVPLHQLPAAARPGDALASPTGPVLAGRAAREAGLRARLASLASARPVMQGDAMNRRSRPDHYARKAKAEGFRARSIYKLQEINRRVRLFRRGQRVLDLGCAPGSWTQYAATEVGPGGAVVGIDRRAVEPTRPQITTLTGDIFAMDPETLRAAGGGPFDVVLSDMAPDTCGNRFTDHMRSVDLCRRALGLADLLLVDGGAFVCKVFEGEDVAALVAEVSKRFAQVRRVKPKSTRSESVELFVVAQGRRTLAPAPEATPPAAP
;
A
#
# COMPACT_ATOMS: atom_id res chain seq x y z
N MET A 1 -2.55 -30.31 -17.59
CA MET A 1 -1.14 -29.98 -17.33
C MET A 1 -1.12 -29.16 -16.05
N TRP A 2 -0.49 -29.66 -14.98
CA TRP A 2 -0.48 -29.05 -13.64
C TRP A 2 0.46 -27.84 -13.62
N VAL A 3 0.08 -26.77 -12.91
CA VAL A 3 0.93 -25.58 -12.68
C VAL A 3 1.60 -25.72 -11.32
N LEU A 4 2.93 -25.66 -11.29
CA LEU A 4 3.72 -25.69 -10.05
C LEU A 4 3.93 -24.25 -9.56
N ILE A 5 3.49 -23.94 -8.35
CA ILE A 5 3.78 -22.67 -7.66
C ILE A 5 4.58 -23.00 -6.40
N LEU A 6 5.83 -22.53 -6.35
CA LEU A 6 6.66 -22.58 -5.14
C LEU A 6 6.28 -21.42 -4.23
N LEU A 7 5.75 -21.72 -3.05
CA LEU A 7 5.48 -20.73 -1.99
C LEU A 7 6.39 -21.05 -0.80
N LEU A 8 7.22 -20.09 -0.42
CA LEU A 8 7.89 -20.08 0.88
C LEU A 8 6.97 -19.35 1.87
N GLY A 9 6.25 -20.08 2.71
CA GLY A 9 5.33 -19.54 3.71
C GLY A 9 5.63 -20.03 5.13
N ALA A 10 5.48 -19.16 6.12
CA ALA A 10 5.50 -19.47 7.55
C ALA A 10 4.07 -19.70 8.08
N PRO A 11 3.86 -20.58 9.08
CA PRO A 11 2.53 -21.02 9.49
C PRO A 11 1.80 -20.02 10.40
N GLY A 12 0.46 -20.02 10.29
CA GLY A 12 -0.46 -19.38 11.23
C GLY A 12 -0.93 -20.32 12.34
N GLY A 13 -1.44 -19.72 13.42
CA GLY A 13 -2.41 -20.29 14.34
C GLY A 13 -1.86 -21.05 15.56
N LEU A 14 -1.93 -20.42 16.74
CA LEU A 14 -2.00 -21.12 18.02
C LEU A 14 -3.16 -20.54 18.83
N ASN A 15 -4.12 -21.40 19.15
CA ASN A 15 -5.21 -21.14 20.09
C ASN A 15 -4.78 -21.64 21.48
N PRO A 16 -4.96 -20.88 22.58
CA PRO A 16 -4.76 -21.42 23.91
C PRO A 16 -6.01 -22.19 24.39
N ALA A 17 -5.79 -23.32 25.08
CA ALA A 17 -6.80 -24.04 25.86
C ALA A 17 -6.87 -23.53 27.31
N PRO A 18 -7.96 -23.75 28.06
CA PRO A 18 -8.25 -23.03 29.31
C PRO A 18 -7.68 -23.70 30.58
N ASP A 19 -7.34 -22.82 31.54
CA ASP A 19 -7.19 -22.88 33.00
C ASP A 19 -6.85 -24.18 33.76
N ALA A 20 -5.82 -24.09 34.63
CA ALA A 20 -5.90 -24.42 36.06
C ALA A 20 -4.62 -24.04 36.83
N LEU A 21 -4.80 -23.80 38.13
CA LEU A 21 -3.96 -23.13 39.13
C LEU A 21 -2.74 -23.95 39.65
N ASP A 22 -1.87 -23.21 40.34
CA ASP A 22 -0.79 -23.58 41.29
C ASP A 22 0.60 -23.95 40.77
N GLY A 23 1.59 -23.19 41.27
CA GLY A 23 3.01 -23.56 41.32
C GLY A 23 3.85 -23.12 40.12
N ALA A 24 4.76 -22.17 40.34
CA ALA A 24 5.65 -21.61 39.32
C ALA A 24 6.45 -22.67 38.54
N PRO A 25 6.47 -22.64 37.18
CA PRO A 25 7.45 -23.36 36.39
C PRO A 25 8.54 -22.43 35.84
N SER A 26 9.76 -22.96 35.81
CA SER A 26 10.95 -22.40 35.16
C SER A 26 10.69 -21.92 33.71
N PRO A 27 11.44 -20.94 33.18
CA PRO A 27 11.27 -20.50 31.80
C PRO A 27 11.50 -21.66 30.81
N PRO A 28 10.73 -21.74 29.71
CA PRO A 28 10.89 -22.83 28.76
C PRO A 28 12.26 -22.74 28.09
N SER A 29 12.97 -23.86 28.07
CA SER A 29 14.13 -24.07 27.22
C SER A 29 13.67 -24.09 25.76
N TRP A 30 14.17 -23.15 24.96
CA TRP A 30 13.92 -23.13 23.53
C TRP A 30 14.78 -24.22 22.86
N SER A 31 14.16 -25.32 22.44
CA SER A 31 14.77 -26.30 21.55
C SER A 31 14.51 -25.86 20.10
N PHE A 32 15.58 -25.51 19.38
CA PHE A 32 15.58 -25.27 17.94
C PHE A 32 15.67 -26.60 17.19
N ASP A 33 14.71 -27.51 17.38
CA ASP A 33 14.63 -28.75 16.60
C ASP A 33 13.21 -29.00 16.13
N ARG A 34 12.82 -28.29 15.06
CA ARG A 34 11.95 -28.76 13.97
C ARG A 34 11.69 -27.62 12.97
N ILE A 35 12.55 -27.51 11.98
CA ILE A 35 12.19 -26.85 10.71
C ILE A 35 11.46 -27.91 9.90
N GLU A 36 10.15 -27.78 9.68
CA GLU A 36 9.45 -28.66 8.75
C GLU A 36 9.99 -28.44 7.32
N PRO A 37 10.22 -29.53 6.55
CA PRO A 37 10.81 -29.42 5.22
C PRO A 37 9.87 -28.68 4.26
N PRO A 38 10.41 -28.03 3.21
CA PRO A 38 9.60 -27.27 2.26
C PRO A 38 8.59 -28.18 1.52
N PHE A 39 7.40 -27.64 1.26
CA PHE A 39 6.33 -28.27 0.49
C PHE A 39 6.01 -27.44 -0.77
N ALA A 40 5.36 -28.08 -1.74
CA ALA A 40 4.86 -27.43 -2.95
C ALA A 40 3.32 -27.51 -2.99
N VAL A 41 2.66 -26.47 -3.51
CA VAL A 41 1.21 -26.47 -3.72
C VAL A 41 0.94 -26.81 -5.19
N LEU A 42 0.23 -27.91 -5.45
CA LEU A 42 -0.23 -28.28 -6.78
C LEU A 42 -1.67 -27.80 -6.96
N ILE A 43 -1.96 -27.18 -8.12
CA ILE A 43 -3.30 -26.73 -8.49
C ILE A 43 -3.77 -27.51 -9.71
N ASP A 44 -4.95 -28.13 -9.60
CA ASP A 44 -5.56 -28.88 -10.69
C ASP A 44 -6.30 -27.95 -11.69
N PRO A 45 -6.71 -28.44 -12.88
CA PRO A 45 -7.45 -27.64 -13.85
C PRO A 45 -8.82 -27.12 -13.39
N GLN A 46 -9.34 -27.62 -12.26
CA GLN A 46 -10.59 -27.19 -11.64
C GLN A 46 -10.36 -26.21 -10.47
N GLY A 47 -9.11 -25.88 -10.16
CA GLY A 47 -8.72 -24.92 -9.13
C GLY A 47 -8.53 -25.52 -7.74
N GLN A 48 -8.54 -26.85 -7.58
CA GLN A 48 -8.29 -27.48 -6.29
C GLN A 48 -6.80 -27.53 -5.95
N THR A 49 -6.46 -27.18 -4.71
CA THR A 49 -5.09 -27.12 -4.20
C THR A 49 -4.73 -28.33 -3.36
N ARG A 50 -3.50 -28.83 -3.49
CA ARG A 50 -2.94 -29.90 -2.65
C ARG A 50 -1.49 -29.61 -2.28
N ASP A 51 -1.16 -29.73 -0.99
CA ASP A 51 0.21 -29.64 -0.48
C ASP A 51 0.94 -30.96 -0.66
N VAL A 52 2.16 -30.90 -1.21
CA VAL A 52 3.00 -32.08 -1.49
C VAL A 52 4.42 -31.83 -0.98
N PRO A 53 4.96 -32.69 -0.10
CA PRO A 53 6.37 -32.61 0.29
C PRO A 53 7.30 -32.74 -0.92
N LEU A 54 8.34 -31.90 -1.00
CA LEU A 54 9.23 -31.82 -2.17
C LEU A 54 9.87 -33.16 -2.57
N HIS A 55 10.12 -34.06 -1.61
CA HIS A 55 10.69 -35.39 -1.87
C HIS A 55 9.72 -36.33 -2.63
N GLN A 56 8.43 -36.05 -2.63
CA GLN A 56 7.38 -36.83 -3.30
C GLN A 56 7.06 -36.33 -4.71
N LEU A 57 7.69 -35.24 -5.17
CA LEU A 57 7.54 -34.76 -6.54
C LEU A 57 8.31 -35.65 -7.54
N PRO A 58 7.70 -36.02 -8.69
CA PRO A 58 8.37 -36.78 -9.73
C PRO A 58 9.60 -36.02 -10.28
N ALA A 59 10.66 -36.74 -10.63
CA ALA A 59 11.96 -36.16 -11.01
C ALA A 59 11.88 -35.12 -12.14
N ALA A 60 10.92 -35.27 -13.07
CA ALA A 60 10.67 -34.35 -14.18
C ALA A 60 10.11 -32.97 -13.77
N ALA A 61 9.79 -32.75 -12.50
CA ALA A 61 9.30 -31.48 -11.95
C ALA A 61 10.34 -30.76 -11.06
N ARG A 62 11.58 -31.26 -11.00
CA ARG A 62 12.69 -30.61 -10.28
C ARG A 62 13.43 -29.66 -11.24
N PRO A 63 13.72 -28.40 -10.88
CA PRO A 63 14.41 -27.48 -11.77
C PRO A 63 15.90 -27.88 -11.84
N GLY A 64 16.37 -28.32 -13.01
CA GLY A 64 17.80 -28.63 -13.20
C GLY A 64 18.19 -29.36 -14.48
N ASP A 65 17.42 -30.36 -14.93
CA ASP A 65 17.94 -31.29 -15.96
C ASP A 65 16.93 -31.58 -17.07
N ALA A 66 17.17 -31.01 -18.26
CA ALA A 66 16.57 -31.47 -19.51
C ALA A 66 17.46 -31.13 -20.73
N LEU A 67 18.60 -31.81 -20.84
CA LEU A 67 19.31 -32.02 -22.11
C LEU A 67 19.15 -33.50 -22.49
N ALA A 68 18.27 -33.80 -23.46
CA ALA A 68 18.41 -34.92 -24.39
C ALA A 68 17.23 -34.98 -25.36
N SER A 69 17.55 -35.00 -26.66
CA SER A 69 16.66 -35.33 -27.78
C SER A 69 16.15 -36.78 -27.71
N PRO A 70 15.06 -37.07 -28.44
CA PRO A 70 15.06 -38.28 -29.26
C PRO A 70 14.68 -38.03 -30.73
N THR A 71 15.12 -39.01 -31.51
CA THR A 71 15.10 -39.27 -32.95
C THR A 71 13.71 -39.27 -33.62
N GLY A 72 13.68 -39.00 -34.95
CA GLY A 72 12.50 -38.78 -35.82
C GLY A 72 11.51 -39.96 -36.00
N PRO A 73 10.60 -39.99 -37.03
CA PRO A 73 10.65 -39.29 -38.32
C PRO A 73 9.35 -38.52 -38.70
N VAL A 74 9.46 -37.24 -39.07
CA VAL A 74 8.37 -36.54 -39.82
C VAL A 74 9.00 -35.57 -40.82
N LEU A 75 9.60 -36.11 -41.87
CA LEU A 75 10.14 -35.36 -43.01
C LEU A 75 9.12 -35.38 -44.16
N ALA A 76 8.14 -34.47 -44.09
CA ALA A 76 7.35 -34.04 -45.25
C ALA A 76 6.52 -32.74 -45.01
N GLY A 77 6.53 -32.15 -43.80
CA GLY A 77 5.73 -30.96 -43.49
C GLY A 77 6.51 -29.71 -43.06
N ARG A 78 7.84 -29.79 -42.98
CA ARG A 78 8.66 -28.73 -42.35
C ARG A 78 9.09 -27.62 -43.31
N ALA A 79 9.33 -27.92 -44.59
CA ALA A 79 9.74 -26.92 -45.58
C ALA A 79 8.64 -25.90 -45.93
N ALA A 80 7.38 -26.35 -46.02
CA ALA A 80 6.25 -25.45 -46.32
C ALA A 80 5.90 -24.50 -45.15
N ARG A 81 6.16 -24.93 -43.90
CA ARG A 81 5.92 -24.13 -42.70
C ARG A 81 7.05 -23.12 -42.42
N GLU A 82 8.30 -23.42 -42.79
CA GLU A 82 9.42 -22.47 -42.71
C GLU A 82 9.33 -21.35 -43.75
N ALA A 83 8.86 -21.64 -44.97
CA ALA A 83 8.65 -20.63 -46.01
C ALA A 83 7.53 -19.65 -45.63
N GLY A 84 6.42 -20.15 -45.08
CA GLY A 84 5.31 -19.33 -44.58
C GLY A 84 5.69 -18.49 -43.36
N LEU A 85 6.55 -19.01 -42.48
CA LEU A 85 7.07 -18.28 -41.32
C LEU A 85 8.07 -17.19 -41.72
N ARG A 86 8.97 -17.47 -42.67
CA ARG A 86 9.91 -16.48 -43.22
C ARG A 86 9.19 -15.34 -43.97
N ALA A 87 8.15 -15.65 -44.74
CA ALA A 87 7.33 -14.63 -45.42
C ALA A 87 6.53 -13.76 -44.43
N ARG A 88 5.98 -14.36 -43.36
CA ARG A 88 5.32 -13.60 -42.27
C ARG A 88 6.31 -12.74 -41.47
N LEU A 89 7.49 -13.25 -41.16
CA LEU A 89 8.56 -12.51 -40.48
C LEU A 89 9.12 -11.37 -41.35
N ALA A 90 9.23 -11.54 -42.66
CA ALA A 90 9.64 -10.48 -43.59
C ALA A 90 8.57 -9.37 -43.73
N SER A 91 7.28 -9.71 -43.66
CA SER A 91 6.20 -8.69 -43.62
C SER A 91 6.11 -7.96 -42.27
N LEU A 92 6.47 -8.64 -41.17
CA LEU A 92 6.59 -8.02 -39.84
C LEU A 92 7.82 -7.11 -39.72
N ALA A 93 8.90 -7.42 -40.46
CA ALA A 93 10.13 -6.61 -40.50
C ALA A 93 10.02 -5.36 -41.40
N SER A 94 9.02 -5.30 -42.28
CA SER A 94 8.75 -4.16 -43.18
C SER A 94 7.53 -3.33 -42.77
N ALA A 95 6.76 -3.80 -41.78
CA ALA A 95 5.78 -2.97 -41.11
C ALA A 95 6.50 -1.87 -40.31
N ARG A 96 6.37 -0.62 -40.75
CA ARG A 96 6.80 0.55 -39.95
C ARG A 96 6.22 0.40 -38.54
N PRO A 97 7.02 0.57 -37.48
CA PRO A 97 6.47 0.52 -36.13
C PRO A 97 5.41 1.62 -36.03
N VAL A 98 4.16 1.22 -35.80
CA VAL A 98 3.17 2.14 -35.23
C VAL A 98 3.77 2.56 -33.89
N MET A 99 4.07 3.85 -33.78
CA MET A 99 4.67 4.47 -32.60
C MET A 99 3.80 4.23 -31.36
N GLN A 100 4.03 3.11 -30.69
CA GLN A 100 3.54 2.82 -29.34
C GLN A 100 4.67 3.07 -28.33
N GLY A 101 5.39 4.19 -28.51
CA GLY A 101 6.52 4.61 -27.68
C GLY A 101 6.27 5.91 -26.90
N ASP A 102 5.29 6.73 -27.28
CA ASP A 102 5.17 8.09 -26.72
C ASP A 102 4.43 8.16 -25.38
N ALA A 103 3.56 7.20 -25.06
CA ALA A 103 2.79 7.21 -23.81
C ALA A 103 3.58 6.75 -22.57
N MET A 104 4.65 5.96 -22.78
CA MET A 104 5.56 5.49 -21.72
C MET A 104 6.77 6.42 -21.56
N ASN A 105 7.24 7.03 -22.66
CA ASN A 105 8.38 7.95 -22.67
C ASN A 105 8.07 9.38 -22.16
N ARG A 106 6.80 9.79 -22.14
CA ARG A 106 6.40 11.09 -21.58
C ARG A 106 6.31 11.09 -20.04
N ARG A 107 6.21 9.91 -19.42
CA ARG A 107 6.24 9.71 -17.96
C ARG A 107 7.66 9.59 -17.38
N SER A 108 8.65 9.25 -18.21
CA SER A 108 10.05 9.03 -17.81
C SER A 108 10.90 10.32 -17.80
N ARG A 109 10.47 11.40 -18.47
CA ARG A 109 11.09 12.72 -18.29
C ARG A 109 10.61 13.35 -16.99
N PRO A 110 11.50 13.76 -16.08
CA PRO A 110 11.12 14.54 -14.91
C PRO A 110 10.44 15.83 -15.37
N ASP A 111 9.12 15.90 -15.17
CA ASP A 111 8.32 17.13 -15.27
C ASP A 111 9.08 18.27 -14.55
N HIS A 112 8.97 19.51 -15.06
CA HIS A 112 9.43 20.73 -14.39
C HIS A 112 9.33 20.67 -12.86
N TYR A 113 8.19 20.22 -12.31
CA TYR A 113 7.99 20.10 -10.86
C TYR A 113 8.87 19.03 -10.19
N ALA A 114 9.19 17.92 -10.86
CA ALA A 114 10.10 16.92 -10.31
C ALA A 114 11.54 17.46 -10.24
N ARG A 115 11.97 18.20 -11.28
CA ARG A 115 13.28 18.88 -11.26
C ARG A 115 13.34 19.98 -10.21
N LYS A 116 12.28 20.78 -10.11
CA LYS A 116 12.15 21.83 -9.10
C LYS A 116 12.21 21.25 -7.68
N ALA A 117 11.47 20.18 -7.40
CA ALA A 117 11.48 19.52 -6.09
C ALA A 117 12.90 19.04 -5.73
N LYS A 118 13.58 18.37 -6.67
CA LYS A 118 14.96 17.92 -6.46
C LYS A 118 15.92 19.09 -6.21
N ALA A 119 15.80 20.19 -6.97
CA ALA A 119 16.62 21.38 -6.80
C ALA A 119 16.38 22.07 -5.44
N GLU A 120 15.16 22.00 -4.92
CA GLU A 120 14.78 22.52 -3.59
C GLU A 120 15.03 21.51 -2.45
N GLY A 121 15.65 20.35 -2.73
CA GLY A 121 15.99 19.35 -1.72
C GLY A 121 14.84 18.43 -1.29
N PHE A 122 13.72 18.45 -2.00
CA PHE A 122 12.56 17.60 -1.73
C PHE A 122 12.63 16.28 -2.50
N ARG A 123 12.15 15.20 -1.87
CA ARG A 123 12.22 13.84 -2.44
C ARG A 123 11.27 13.60 -3.63
N ALA A 124 10.22 14.40 -3.77
CA ALA A 124 9.20 14.25 -4.79
C ALA A 124 8.40 15.54 -4.97
N ARG A 125 7.86 15.70 -6.18
CA ARG A 125 6.97 16.81 -6.55
C ARG A 125 5.64 16.85 -5.79
N SER A 126 5.24 15.75 -5.14
CA SER A 126 3.98 15.70 -4.38
C SER A 126 3.96 16.69 -3.22
N ILE A 127 5.14 17.19 -2.79
CA ILE A 127 5.24 18.26 -1.80
C ILE A 127 4.43 19.51 -2.19
N TYR A 128 4.40 19.89 -3.47
CA TYR A 128 3.70 21.09 -3.90
C TYR A 128 2.19 20.99 -3.69
N LYS A 129 1.64 19.77 -3.67
CA LYS A 129 0.23 19.51 -3.33
C LYS A 129 -0.03 19.83 -1.87
N LEU A 130 0.78 19.29 -0.96
CA LEU A 130 0.64 19.53 0.48
C LEU A 130 0.91 20.98 0.86
N GLN A 131 1.93 21.62 0.28
CA GLN A 131 2.18 23.05 0.44
C GLN A 131 0.96 23.89 0.01
N GLU A 132 0.34 23.53 -1.11
CA GLU A 132 -0.85 24.22 -1.59
C GLU A 132 -2.05 24.03 -0.67
N ILE A 133 -2.29 22.79 -0.21
CA ILE A 133 -3.33 22.49 0.78
C ILE A 133 -3.08 23.30 2.06
N ASN A 134 -1.87 23.24 2.63
CA ASN A 134 -1.50 23.95 3.85
C ASN A 134 -1.67 25.47 3.70
N ARG A 135 -1.27 26.07 2.57
CA ARG A 135 -1.50 27.50 2.31
C ARG A 135 -2.99 27.87 2.32
N ARG A 136 -3.86 26.99 1.81
CA ARG A 136 -5.31 27.23 1.74
C ARG A 136 -6.01 27.07 3.08
N VAL A 137 -5.60 26.09 3.89
CA VAL A 137 -6.37 25.71 5.11
C VAL A 137 -5.62 25.90 6.43
N ARG A 138 -4.33 26.27 6.39
CA ARG A 138 -3.45 26.37 7.56
C ARG A 138 -3.49 25.08 8.39
N LEU A 139 -3.00 24.00 7.79
CA LEU A 139 -3.12 22.63 8.29
C LEU A 139 -2.25 22.39 9.52
N PHE A 140 -1.06 22.97 9.56
CA PHE A 140 -0.05 22.70 10.58
C PHE A 140 0.16 23.87 11.54
N ARG A 141 0.54 23.54 12.77
CA ARG A 141 1.02 24.44 13.82
C ARG A 141 2.29 23.85 14.45
N ARG A 142 3.12 24.71 15.04
CA ARG A 142 4.34 24.25 15.72
C ARG A 142 4.00 23.35 16.92
N GLY A 143 4.84 22.33 17.15
CA GLY A 143 4.68 21.39 18.25
C GLY A 143 3.68 20.26 18.02
N GLN A 144 3.02 20.22 16.85
CA GLN A 144 2.03 19.19 16.55
C GLN A 144 2.65 17.81 16.25
N ARG A 145 1.85 16.77 16.50
CA ARG A 145 2.11 15.40 16.05
C ARG A 145 1.36 15.11 14.75
N VAL A 146 2.08 14.61 13.75
CA VAL A 146 1.53 14.32 12.42
C VAL A 146 1.74 12.85 12.06
N LEU A 147 0.69 12.20 11.57
CA LEU A 147 0.76 10.86 10.97
C LEU A 147 0.65 10.99 9.44
N ASP A 148 1.60 10.42 8.71
CA ASP A 148 1.68 10.44 7.25
C ASP A 148 1.54 9.01 6.69
N LEU A 149 0.35 8.70 6.17
CA LEU A 149 -0.02 7.39 5.64
C LEU A 149 0.30 7.28 4.15
N GLY A 150 1.07 6.27 3.76
CA GLY A 150 1.61 6.16 2.40
C GLY A 150 2.74 7.14 2.17
N CYS A 151 3.66 7.24 3.13
CA CYS A 151 4.62 8.33 3.20
C CYS A 151 5.70 8.27 2.10
N ALA A 152 5.93 7.14 1.44
CA ALA A 152 7.04 7.00 0.49
C ALA A 152 6.83 7.88 -0.77
N PRO A 153 7.84 8.65 -1.21
CA PRO A 153 9.25 8.58 -0.80
C PRO A 153 9.65 9.48 0.39
N GLY A 154 8.71 10.18 1.02
CA GLY A 154 8.91 10.94 2.26
C GLY A 154 8.76 12.45 2.12
N SER A 155 8.26 12.96 1.00
CA SER A 155 8.18 14.43 0.79
C SER A 155 7.14 15.12 1.63
N TRP A 156 6.01 14.46 1.89
CA TRP A 156 4.99 14.98 2.80
C TRP A 156 5.50 14.96 4.24
N THR A 157 6.14 13.86 4.65
CA THR A 157 6.85 13.73 5.93
C THR A 157 7.89 14.83 6.13
N GLN A 158 8.74 15.07 5.13
CA GLN A 158 9.75 16.14 5.13
C GLN A 158 9.12 17.52 5.34
N TYR A 159 8.01 17.78 4.66
CA TYR A 159 7.33 19.07 4.73
C TYR A 159 6.64 19.24 6.08
N ALA A 160 5.86 18.25 6.53
CA ALA A 160 5.20 18.26 7.83
C ALA A 160 6.21 18.50 8.97
N ALA A 161 7.36 17.82 8.95
CA ALA A 161 8.40 18.01 9.96
C ALA A 161 8.99 19.43 9.98
N THR A 162 9.01 20.11 8.83
CA THR A 162 9.45 21.51 8.73
C THR A 162 8.41 22.45 9.35
N GLU A 163 7.12 22.20 9.10
CA GLU A 163 6.02 23.03 9.57
C GLU A 163 5.81 22.89 11.09
N VAL A 164 5.84 21.67 11.64
CA VAL A 164 5.68 21.45 13.08
C VAL A 164 6.92 21.83 13.89
N GLY A 165 8.10 21.86 13.24
CA GLY A 165 9.35 22.24 13.87
C GLY A 165 9.91 21.17 14.83
N PRO A 166 11.01 21.48 15.55
CA PRO A 166 11.75 20.51 16.36
C PRO A 166 10.99 20.04 17.62
N GLY A 167 9.98 20.78 18.07
CA GLY A 167 9.13 20.39 19.19
C GLY A 167 7.90 19.57 18.80
N GLY A 168 7.68 19.33 17.51
CA GLY A 168 6.64 18.43 17.02
C GLY A 168 7.20 17.04 16.70
N ALA A 169 6.33 16.12 16.29
CA ALA A 169 6.72 14.78 15.85
C ALA A 169 6.01 14.40 14.56
N VAL A 170 6.67 13.62 13.71
CA VAL A 170 6.06 13.09 12.48
C VAL A 170 6.31 11.59 12.40
N VAL A 171 5.23 10.83 12.31
CA VAL A 171 5.27 9.38 12.04
C VAL A 171 4.86 9.15 10.61
N GLY A 172 5.73 8.53 9.80
CA GLY A 172 5.40 8.10 8.45
C GLY A 172 5.29 6.58 8.36
N ILE A 173 4.30 6.07 7.63
CA ILE A 173 4.20 4.63 7.32
C ILE A 173 3.99 4.40 5.82
N ASP A 174 4.71 3.43 5.27
CA ASP A 174 4.54 2.97 3.89
C ASP A 174 4.98 1.49 3.76
N ARG A 175 4.53 0.82 2.70
CA ARG A 175 5.02 -0.53 2.36
C ARG A 175 6.50 -0.53 1.97
N ARG A 176 7.03 0.63 1.52
CA ARG A 176 8.43 0.83 1.18
C ARG A 176 9.15 1.57 2.30
N ALA A 177 10.36 1.14 2.62
CA ALA A 177 11.19 1.83 3.59
C ALA A 177 11.46 3.29 3.16
N VAL A 178 11.35 4.20 4.12
CA VAL A 178 11.63 5.63 3.95
C VAL A 178 12.64 6.03 5.01
N GLU A 179 13.80 6.51 4.58
CA GLU A 179 14.81 7.00 5.52
C GLU A 179 14.33 8.32 6.16
N PRO A 180 14.31 8.47 7.49
CA PRO A 180 14.01 9.74 8.13
C PRO A 180 15.05 10.81 7.74
N THR A 181 14.62 12.07 7.63
CA THR A 181 15.52 13.18 7.24
C THR A 181 15.84 14.13 8.39
N ARG A 182 15.17 13.96 9.52
CA ARG A 182 15.29 14.81 10.72
C ARG A 182 15.00 13.97 11.97
N PRO A 183 15.54 14.34 13.14
CA PRO A 183 15.40 13.56 14.37
C PRO A 183 13.95 13.35 14.83
N GLN A 184 13.07 14.32 14.58
CA GLN A 184 11.65 14.23 14.96
C GLN A 184 10.78 13.41 14.00
N ILE A 185 11.39 12.74 13.02
CA ILE A 185 10.71 11.88 12.07
C ILE A 185 10.97 10.43 12.45
N THR A 186 9.90 9.69 12.72
CA THR A 186 9.92 8.23 12.84
C THR A 186 9.26 7.62 11.61
N THR A 187 9.89 6.65 10.97
CA THR A 187 9.32 5.93 9.82
C THR A 187 9.13 4.46 10.14
N LEU A 188 7.98 3.92 9.74
CA LEU A 188 7.63 2.52 9.87
C LEU A 188 7.43 1.93 8.48
N THR A 189 7.85 0.67 8.31
CA THR A 189 7.60 -0.08 7.08
C THR A 189 6.52 -1.12 7.34
N GLY A 190 5.42 -1.06 6.59
CA GLY A 190 4.31 -1.98 6.77
C GLY A 190 3.10 -1.66 5.89
N ASP A 191 2.18 -2.63 5.81
CA ASP A 191 0.87 -2.42 5.19
C ASP A 191 -0.06 -1.73 6.17
N ILE A 192 -0.64 -0.60 5.78
CA ILE A 192 -1.57 0.14 6.63
C ILE A 192 -2.84 -0.65 6.96
N PHE A 193 -3.20 -1.70 6.22
CA PHE A 193 -4.37 -2.55 6.49
C PHE A 193 -4.11 -3.55 7.61
N ALA A 194 -2.85 -3.99 7.75
CA ALA A 194 -2.40 -4.89 8.80
C ALA A 194 -1.81 -4.14 10.01
N MET A 195 -1.52 -2.84 9.85
CA MET A 195 -0.90 -2.05 10.90
C MET A 195 -1.85 -1.85 12.09
N ASP A 196 -1.34 -2.18 13.28
CA ASP A 196 -1.98 -1.91 14.55
C ASP A 196 -1.95 -0.40 14.87
N PRO A 197 -3.10 0.24 15.15
CA PRO A 197 -3.15 1.65 15.51
C PRO A 197 -2.29 2.01 16.73
N GLU A 198 -2.16 1.12 17.73
CA GLU A 198 -1.39 1.44 18.94
C GLU A 198 0.12 1.53 18.62
N THR A 199 0.61 0.70 17.71
CA THR A 199 1.98 0.82 17.18
C THR A 199 2.23 2.21 16.57
N LEU A 200 1.28 2.76 15.81
CA LEU A 200 1.38 4.12 15.25
C LEU A 200 1.36 5.18 16.36
N ARG A 201 0.46 5.04 17.34
CA ARG A 201 0.32 5.95 18.49
C ARG A 201 1.60 5.99 19.33
N ALA A 202 2.17 4.81 19.64
CA ALA A 202 3.40 4.67 20.40
C ALA A 202 4.59 5.33 19.68
N ALA A 203 4.73 5.11 18.37
CA ALA A 203 5.76 5.76 17.56
C ALA A 203 5.66 7.30 17.56
N GLY A 204 4.45 7.83 17.71
CA GLY A 204 4.19 9.27 17.80
C GLY A 204 4.25 9.84 19.21
N GLY A 205 4.42 9.00 20.24
CA GLY A 205 4.33 9.41 21.64
C GLY A 205 2.93 9.90 22.05
N GLY A 206 1.87 9.41 21.41
CA GLY A 206 0.48 9.76 21.72
C GLY A 206 -0.40 9.99 20.49
N PRO A 207 -1.62 10.54 20.69
CA PRO A 207 -2.55 10.83 19.61
C PRO A 207 -2.06 12.00 18.74
N PHE A 208 -2.48 12.01 17.48
CA PHE A 208 -2.02 12.94 16.45
C PHE A 208 -2.95 14.15 16.32
N ASP A 209 -2.37 15.29 15.97
CA ASP A 209 -3.12 16.50 15.61
C ASP A 209 -3.57 16.47 14.15
N VAL A 210 -2.77 15.82 13.28
CA VAL A 210 -3.03 15.77 11.84
C VAL A 210 -2.75 14.35 11.32
N VAL A 211 -3.69 13.80 10.57
CA VAL A 211 -3.51 12.57 9.78
C VAL A 211 -3.55 12.93 8.29
N LEU A 212 -2.50 12.57 7.58
CA LEU A 212 -2.32 12.78 6.15
C LEU A 212 -2.35 11.44 5.43
N SER A 213 -2.86 11.43 4.20
CA SER A 213 -2.75 10.31 3.29
C SER A 213 -2.60 10.77 1.85
N ASP A 214 -1.42 10.50 1.26
CA ASP A 214 -1.17 10.59 -0.19
C ASP A 214 -1.11 9.18 -0.82
N MET A 215 -1.81 8.21 -0.21
CA MET A 215 -1.89 6.84 -0.73
C MET A 215 -2.57 6.80 -2.09
N ALA A 216 -2.05 5.97 -2.99
CA ALA A 216 -2.69 5.61 -4.25
C ALA A 216 -2.66 4.09 -4.38
N PRO A 217 -3.71 3.48 -4.94
CA PRO A 217 -3.71 2.05 -5.20
C PRO A 217 -2.76 1.71 -6.34
N ASP A 218 -2.35 0.44 -6.40
CA ASP A 218 -1.71 -0.11 -7.58
C ASP A 218 -2.73 -0.11 -8.73
N THR A 219 -2.56 0.83 -9.66
CA THR A 219 -3.53 1.10 -10.72
C THR A 219 -3.53 -0.01 -11.76
N CYS A 220 -4.70 -0.55 -12.11
CA CYS A 220 -4.85 -1.50 -13.21
C CYS A 220 -5.21 -0.81 -14.54
N GLY A 221 -5.47 0.50 -14.53
CA GLY A 221 -5.85 1.28 -15.71
C GLY A 221 -7.35 1.29 -15.98
N ASN A 222 -8.14 0.50 -15.23
CA ASN A 222 -9.59 0.62 -15.21
C ASN A 222 -9.98 1.72 -14.21
N ARG A 223 -10.53 2.83 -14.71
CA ARG A 223 -10.87 4.01 -13.88
C ARG A 223 -11.82 3.68 -12.73
N PHE A 224 -12.81 2.82 -12.96
CA PHE A 224 -13.77 2.43 -11.94
C PHE A 224 -13.09 1.61 -10.84
N THR A 225 -12.34 0.57 -11.19
CA THR A 225 -11.60 -0.25 -10.21
C THR A 225 -10.56 0.57 -9.46
N ASP A 226 -9.81 1.43 -10.15
CA ASP A 226 -8.81 2.30 -9.53
C ASP A 226 -9.48 3.32 -8.58
N HIS A 227 -10.65 3.85 -8.95
CA HIS A 227 -11.46 4.69 -8.08
C HIS A 227 -11.89 3.96 -6.81
N MET A 228 -12.51 2.79 -6.92
CA MET A 228 -12.97 2.00 -5.77
C MET A 228 -11.83 1.68 -4.81
N ARG A 229 -10.68 1.23 -5.32
CA ARG A 229 -9.49 0.95 -4.51
C ARG A 229 -8.96 2.20 -3.81
N SER A 230 -9.05 3.37 -4.44
CA SER A 230 -8.65 4.64 -3.82
C SER A 230 -9.60 5.04 -2.69
N VAL A 231 -10.90 4.74 -2.82
CA VAL A 231 -11.90 4.97 -1.77
C VAL A 231 -11.65 4.04 -0.59
N ASP A 232 -11.30 2.78 -0.80
CA ASP A 232 -10.97 1.84 0.28
C ASP A 232 -9.75 2.29 1.08
N LEU A 233 -8.71 2.79 0.41
CA LEU A 233 -7.55 3.41 1.06
C LEU A 233 -7.96 4.65 1.89
N CYS A 234 -8.86 5.48 1.37
CA CYS A 234 -9.38 6.63 2.12
C CYS A 234 -10.18 6.21 3.36
N ARG A 235 -11.03 5.19 3.24
CA ARG A 235 -11.82 4.67 4.36
C ARG A 235 -10.92 4.06 5.44
N ARG A 236 -9.87 3.33 5.04
CA ARG A 236 -8.87 2.84 5.99
C ARG A 236 -8.14 3.99 6.69
N ALA A 237 -7.73 5.01 5.95
CA ALA A 237 -7.13 6.21 6.54
C ALA A 237 -8.08 6.94 7.51
N LEU A 238 -9.37 7.03 7.17
CA LEU A 238 -10.40 7.63 8.03
C LEU A 238 -10.64 6.80 9.30
N GLY A 239 -10.65 5.46 9.21
CA GLY A 239 -10.76 4.59 10.37
C GLY A 239 -9.56 4.71 11.32
N LEU A 240 -8.35 4.85 10.79
CA LEU A 240 -7.18 5.18 11.61
C LEU A 240 -7.30 6.56 12.25
N ALA A 241 -7.80 7.55 11.50
CA ALA A 241 -8.04 8.89 12.03
C ALA A 241 -9.10 8.90 13.16
N ASP A 242 -10.10 8.02 13.13
CA ASP A 242 -11.07 7.88 14.21
C ASP A 242 -10.43 7.42 15.54
N LEU A 243 -9.37 6.61 15.47
CA LEU A 243 -8.70 6.05 16.65
C LEU A 243 -7.53 6.91 17.13
N LEU A 244 -6.90 7.65 16.20
CA LEU A 244 -5.59 8.25 16.42
C LEU A 244 -5.60 9.78 16.44
N LEU A 245 -6.65 10.44 15.97
CA LEU A 245 -6.74 11.90 16.06
C LEU A 245 -7.21 12.37 17.44
N VAL A 246 -6.66 13.50 17.86
CA VAL A 246 -7.23 14.32 18.94
C VAL A 246 -8.50 15.03 18.49
N ASP A 247 -9.33 15.41 19.46
CA ASP A 247 -10.42 16.36 19.24
C ASP A 247 -9.89 17.67 18.66
N GLY A 248 -10.64 18.23 17.70
CA GLY A 248 -10.20 19.40 16.94
C GLY A 248 -9.16 19.11 15.86
N GLY A 249 -8.63 17.89 15.76
CA GLY A 249 -7.62 17.47 14.79
C GLY A 249 -8.06 17.58 13.32
N ALA A 250 -7.09 17.39 12.41
CA ALA A 250 -7.30 17.51 10.98
C ALA A 250 -6.98 16.22 10.23
N PHE A 251 -7.68 16.01 9.11
CA PHE A 251 -7.52 14.83 8.25
C PHE A 251 -7.43 15.24 6.79
N VAL A 252 -6.50 14.66 6.05
CA VAL A 252 -6.35 14.86 4.60
C VAL A 252 -6.18 13.51 3.94
N CYS A 253 -6.98 13.20 2.91
CA CYS A 253 -6.77 12.00 2.09
C CYS A 253 -6.90 12.27 0.60
N LYS A 254 -6.04 11.63 -0.19
CA LYS A 254 -6.14 11.56 -1.64
C LYS A 254 -7.14 10.50 -2.06
N VAL A 255 -8.05 10.87 -2.95
CA VAL A 255 -9.02 9.97 -3.61
C VAL A 255 -8.96 10.20 -5.12
N PHE A 256 -9.22 9.18 -5.92
CA PHE A 256 -9.45 9.36 -7.35
C PHE A 256 -10.91 9.75 -7.58
N GLU A 257 -11.16 10.68 -8.50
CA GLU A 257 -12.50 11.13 -8.89
C GLU A 257 -13.34 9.95 -9.39
N GLY A 258 -14.60 9.92 -8.93
CA GLY A 258 -15.58 8.89 -9.26
C GLY A 258 -16.84 9.06 -8.42
N GLU A 259 -17.80 8.15 -8.61
CA GLU A 259 -19.16 8.26 -8.08
C GLU A 259 -19.19 8.22 -6.54
N ASP A 260 -18.33 7.43 -5.90
CA ASP A 260 -18.32 7.24 -4.44
C ASP A 260 -17.65 8.38 -3.66
N VAL A 261 -17.04 9.37 -4.34
CA VAL A 261 -16.44 10.52 -3.66
C VAL A 261 -17.49 11.29 -2.84
N ALA A 262 -18.74 11.34 -3.31
CA ALA A 262 -19.82 12.00 -2.57
C ALA A 262 -20.14 11.29 -1.25
N ALA A 263 -20.23 9.96 -1.28
CA ALA A 263 -20.46 9.14 -0.10
C ALA A 263 -19.29 9.25 0.89
N LEU A 264 -18.05 9.16 0.41
CA LEU A 264 -16.86 9.34 1.25
C LEU A 264 -16.86 10.71 1.95
N VAL A 265 -17.18 11.79 1.23
CA VAL A 265 -17.23 13.14 1.82
C VAL A 265 -18.34 13.25 2.86
N ALA A 266 -19.49 12.58 2.66
CA ALA A 266 -20.54 12.53 3.67
C ALA A 266 -20.08 11.76 4.93
N GLU A 267 -19.37 10.64 4.77
CA GLU A 267 -18.78 9.89 5.89
C GLU A 267 -17.78 10.74 6.70
N VAL A 268 -16.93 11.51 6.02
CA VAL A 268 -15.97 12.43 6.66
C VAL A 268 -16.72 13.60 7.34
N SER A 269 -17.75 14.15 6.71
CA SER A 269 -18.50 15.31 7.24
C SER A 269 -19.23 15.00 8.56
N LYS A 270 -19.57 13.73 8.82
CA LYS A 270 -20.10 13.29 10.12
C LYS A 270 -19.09 13.43 11.26
N ARG A 271 -17.79 13.35 10.97
CA ARG A 271 -16.69 13.32 11.96
C ARG A 271 -16.02 14.67 12.17
N PHE A 272 -16.10 15.57 11.21
CA PHE A 272 -15.37 16.84 11.23
C PHE A 272 -16.30 18.06 11.15
N ALA A 273 -15.83 19.19 11.68
CA ALA A 273 -16.55 20.45 11.64
C ALA A 273 -16.57 21.06 10.24
N GLN A 274 -15.48 20.92 9.49
CA GLN A 274 -15.35 21.45 8.13
C GLN A 274 -14.76 20.39 7.21
N VAL A 275 -15.32 20.25 6.00
CA VAL A 275 -14.80 19.36 4.96
C VAL A 275 -14.78 20.11 3.63
N ARG A 276 -13.67 20.01 2.90
CA ARG A 276 -13.44 20.67 1.62
C ARG A 276 -12.83 19.68 0.63
N ARG A 277 -13.23 19.78 -0.63
CA ARG A 277 -12.58 19.09 -1.75
C ARG A 277 -11.54 20.03 -2.35
N VAL A 278 -10.31 19.57 -2.50
CA VAL A 278 -9.20 20.36 -3.03
C VAL A 278 -8.56 19.61 -4.19
N LYS A 279 -8.54 20.23 -5.37
CA LYS A 279 -7.72 19.82 -6.51
C LYS A 279 -6.52 20.77 -6.64
N PRO A 280 -5.31 20.37 -6.23
CA PRO A 280 -4.12 21.22 -6.33
C PRO A 280 -3.81 21.59 -7.78
N LYS A 281 -3.29 22.79 -8.01
CA LYS A 281 -2.86 23.23 -9.36
C LYS A 281 -1.63 22.46 -9.87
N SER A 282 -0.86 21.87 -8.96
CA SER A 282 0.32 21.05 -9.26
C SER A 282 0.00 19.62 -9.72
N THR A 283 -1.28 19.24 -9.66
CA THR A 283 -1.81 17.99 -10.21
C THR A 283 -1.73 18.03 -11.74
N ARG A 284 -1.34 16.91 -12.35
CA ARG A 284 -1.26 16.84 -13.83
C ARG A 284 -2.65 16.92 -14.43
N SER A 285 -2.77 17.50 -15.62
CA SER A 285 -4.04 17.61 -16.35
C SER A 285 -4.75 16.26 -16.55
N GLU A 286 -3.98 15.18 -16.72
CA GLU A 286 -4.47 13.83 -16.88
C GLU A 286 -4.80 13.10 -15.57
N SER A 287 -4.48 13.71 -14.42
CA SER A 287 -4.69 13.06 -13.13
C SER A 287 -6.11 13.30 -12.63
N VAL A 288 -6.76 12.19 -12.28
CA VAL A 288 -8.08 12.14 -11.67
C VAL A 288 -8.02 12.34 -10.15
N GLU A 289 -6.89 12.76 -9.58
CA GLU A 289 -6.77 12.88 -8.13
C GLU A 289 -7.46 14.13 -7.57
N LEU A 290 -8.04 13.96 -6.39
CA LEU A 290 -8.68 14.95 -5.55
C LEU A 290 -8.23 14.72 -4.10
N PHE A 291 -8.20 15.78 -3.28
CA PHE A 291 -7.99 15.66 -1.85
C PHE A 291 -9.25 16.04 -1.08
N VAL A 292 -9.66 15.18 -0.13
CA VAL A 292 -10.63 15.54 0.90
C VAL A 292 -9.85 16.08 2.08
N VAL A 293 -10.12 17.33 2.46
CA VAL A 293 -9.45 18.05 3.54
C VAL A 293 -10.49 18.36 4.60
N ALA A 294 -10.29 17.84 5.81
CA ALA A 294 -11.21 17.98 6.92
C ALA A 294 -10.51 18.55 8.16
N GLN A 295 -11.19 19.44 8.88
CA GLN A 295 -10.64 20.12 10.07
C GLN A 295 -11.67 20.15 11.19
N GLY A 296 -11.19 20.11 12.43
CA GLY A 296 -12.03 20.15 13.61
C GLY A 296 -12.70 18.81 13.85
N ARG A 297 -11.92 17.76 14.13
CA ARG A 297 -12.46 16.46 14.56
C ARG A 297 -13.43 16.69 15.72
N ARG A 298 -14.68 16.26 15.54
CA ARG A 298 -15.72 16.36 16.57
C ARG A 298 -15.38 15.39 17.68
N THR A 299 -15.59 15.76 18.93
CA THR A 299 -15.54 14.82 20.05
C THR A 299 -16.55 13.71 19.82
N LEU A 300 -16.11 12.44 19.83
CA LEU A 300 -17.09 11.37 20.01
C LEU A 300 -17.58 11.48 21.45
N ALA A 301 -18.89 11.64 21.64
CA ALA A 301 -19.46 11.39 22.96
C ALA A 301 -19.03 9.98 23.40
N PRO A 302 -18.64 9.77 24.67
CA PRO A 302 -18.41 8.43 25.16
C PRO A 302 -19.65 7.59 24.88
N ALA A 303 -19.46 6.35 24.42
CA ALA A 303 -20.56 5.41 24.31
C ALA A 303 -21.29 5.37 25.65
N PRO A 304 -22.64 5.39 25.68
CA PRO A 304 -23.37 5.29 26.93
C PRO A 304 -22.88 4.02 27.65
N GLU A 305 -22.41 4.22 28.87
CA GLU A 305 -21.94 3.13 29.74
C GLU A 305 -23.06 2.10 29.83
N ALA A 306 -22.79 0.87 29.40
CA ALA A 306 -23.76 -0.20 29.44
C ALA A 306 -24.18 -0.37 30.90
N THR A 307 -25.41 0.02 31.23
CA THR A 307 -25.96 -0.15 32.56
C THR A 307 -25.90 -1.65 32.87
N PRO A 308 -25.15 -2.08 33.90
CA PRO A 308 -25.14 -3.48 34.27
C PRO A 308 -26.58 -3.91 34.56
N PRO A 309 -26.99 -5.12 34.13
CA PRO A 309 -28.35 -5.60 34.40
C PRO A 309 -28.60 -5.52 35.90
N ALA A 310 -29.74 -4.94 36.27
CA ALA A 310 -30.17 -4.89 37.66
C ALA A 310 -30.12 -6.31 38.23
N ALA A 311 -29.42 -6.46 39.36
CA ALA A 311 -29.33 -7.75 40.04
C ALA A 311 -30.74 -8.24 40.42
N PRO A 312 -31.02 -9.55 40.27
CA PRO A 312 -32.33 -10.14 40.56
C PRO A 312 -32.70 -10.08 42.04
#